data_AF-A0A5K1K8E7-F1
#
_entry.id   AF-A0A5K1K8E7-F1
#
_cell.length_a   1.000
_cell.length_b   1.000
_cell.length_c   1.000
_cell.angle_alpha   90.00
_cell.angle_beta   90.00
_cell.angle_gamma   90.00
#
_symmetry.space_group_name_H-M   'P 1'
#
loop_
_entity.id
_entity.type
_entity.pdbx_description
1 polymer ?
#
loop_
_entity_poly.entity_id
_entity_poly.type
_entity_poly.pdbx_seq_one_letter_code
_entity_poly.pdbx_strand_id
1 'polypeptide(L)'
;MVAQPPSPRPQAAKLTAKPAPVTESCRFLSASGPAWRRISRWVAAIKTFLEMQQSGHRPGPAAVQRCSREMIEAIKEVEEEKGLMSYDIILGTELYQTVWRLADANINGRKNQPSNLARTVLACWEGRFPGMLPGRGDDGDGGEEMDVDE
;
A
#
# COMPACT_ATOMS: atom_id res chain seq x y z
N MET A 1 -54.47 45.10 -38.92
CA MET A 1 -54.23 44.38 -37.66
C MET A 1 -52.76 44.54 -37.30
N VAL A 2 -52.51 44.58 -36.00
CA VAL A 2 -51.39 45.22 -35.30
C VAL A 2 -50.00 44.62 -35.54
N ALA A 3 -49.00 45.51 -35.55
CA ALA A 3 -47.58 45.21 -35.43
C ALA A 3 -47.25 44.65 -34.03
N GLN A 4 -46.34 43.68 -33.96
CA GLN A 4 -45.79 43.14 -32.73
C GLN A 4 -44.26 43.25 -32.75
N PRO A 5 -43.66 44.00 -31.82
CA PRO A 5 -42.29 43.77 -31.35
C PRO A 5 -42.27 43.53 -29.83
N PRO A 6 -41.11 43.21 -29.22
CA PRO A 6 -40.21 42.07 -29.43
C PRO A 6 -40.09 41.22 -28.14
N SER A 7 -39.43 40.05 -28.19
CA SER A 7 -38.78 39.49 -26.99
C SER A 7 -37.57 38.62 -27.34
N PRO A 8 -36.41 38.85 -26.69
CA PRO A 8 -35.18 38.10 -26.91
C PRO A 8 -35.16 36.81 -26.09
N ARG A 9 -34.62 35.74 -26.65
CA ARG A 9 -34.33 34.49 -25.94
C ARG A 9 -32.91 34.01 -26.30
N PRO A 10 -32.26 33.24 -25.41
CA PRO A 10 -31.11 33.73 -24.66
C PRO A 10 -29.79 33.36 -25.34
N GLN A 11 -28.77 34.15 -25.07
CA GLN A 11 -27.38 33.88 -25.42
C GLN A 11 -27.00 32.45 -24.99
N ALA A 12 -26.46 31.67 -25.93
CA ALA A 12 -25.79 30.41 -25.65
C ALA A 12 -24.62 30.70 -24.70
N ALA A 13 -24.87 30.50 -23.40
CA ALA A 13 -23.84 30.50 -22.39
C ALA A 13 -22.85 29.41 -22.77
N LYS A 14 -21.59 29.84 -22.96
CA LYS A 14 -20.40 29.01 -23.02
C LYS A 14 -20.57 27.80 -22.09
N LEU A 15 -20.68 26.61 -22.69
CA LEU A 15 -20.37 25.36 -22.01
C LEU A 15 -18.85 25.38 -21.77
N THR A 16 -18.44 26.15 -20.76
CA THR A 16 -17.22 25.89 -20.03
C THR A 16 -17.38 24.47 -19.52
N ALA A 17 -16.74 23.53 -20.20
CA ALA A 17 -16.62 22.16 -19.73
C ALA A 17 -16.16 22.25 -18.27
N LYS A 18 -17.07 21.94 -17.35
CA LYS A 18 -16.74 21.74 -15.95
C LYS A 18 -15.83 20.51 -15.97
N PRO A 19 -14.53 20.61 -15.64
CA PRO A 19 -13.78 19.39 -15.43
C PRO A 19 -14.53 18.64 -14.32
N ALA A 20 -14.87 17.38 -14.59
CA ALA A 20 -15.33 16.48 -13.56
C ALA A 20 -14.38 16.58 -12.36
N PRO A 21 -14.85 16.47 -11.11
CA PRO A 21 -13.95 16.38 -9.98
C PRO A 21 -13.03 15.19 -10.24
N VAL A 22 -11.79 15.47 -10.63
CA VAL A 22 -10.73 14.48 -10.64
C VAL A 22 -10.70 13.94 -9.22
N THR A 23 -11.04 12.67 -9.11
CA THR A 23 -11.00 11.87 -7.90
C THR A 23 -9.80 12.28 -7.05
N GLU A 24 -10.07 12.89 -5.91
CA GLU A 24 -9.08 13.44 -4.97
C GLU A 24 -8.08 12.37 -4.49
N SER A 25 -8.44 11.09 -4.64
CA SER A 25 -7.57 9.92 -4.45
C SER A 25 -6.34 9.88 -5.38
N CYS A 26 -6.36 10.52 -6.55
CA CYS A 26 -5.22 10.50 -7.48
C CYS A 26 -4.17 11.59 -7.17
N ARG A 27 -4.51 12.64 -6.39
CA ARG A 27 -3.55 13.71 -6.06
C ARG A 27 -2.60 13.36 -4.92
N PHE A 28 -2.95 12.40 -4.07
CA PHE A 28 -2.15 12.05 -2.90
C PHE A 28 -0.83 11.35 -3.25
N LEU A 29 -0.68 10.90 -4.51
CA LEU A 29 0.33 9.92 -4.90
C LEU A 29 0.99 10.27 -6.23
N SER A 30 1.33 11.54 -6.42
CA SER A 30 2.40 11.85 -7.37
C SER A 30 3.66 11.09 -6.94
N ALA A 31 4.39 10.45 -7.87
CA ALA A 31 5.60 9.64 -7.61
C ALA A 31 6.75 10.42 -6.91
N SER A 32 6.53 11.68 -6.57
CA SER A 32 7.44 12.57 -5.83
C SER A 32 6.79 13.21 -4.59
N GLY A 33 5.61 12.73 -4.18
CA GLY A 33 4.85 13.25 -3.05
C GLY A 33 5.45 12.90 -1.69
N PRO A 34 5.09 13.64 -0.62
CA PRO A 34 5.55 13.34 0.74
C PRO A 34 5.11 11.95 1.23
N ALA A 35 3.99 11.42 0.75
CA ALA A 35 3.54 10.05 1.03
C ALA A 35 4.50 9.00 0.44
N TRP A 36 4.90 9.16 -0.84
CA TRP A 36 5.85 8.26 -1.49
C TRP A 36 7.21 8.22 -0.80
N ARG A 37 7.73 9.38 -0.38
CA ARG A 37 8.99 9.45 0.38
C ARG A 37 8.90 8.73 1.72
N ARG A 38 7.76 8.84 2.42
CA ARG A 38 7.52 8.11 3.67
C ARG A 38 7.49 6.61 3.44
N ILE A 39 6.76 6.16 2.42
CA ILE A 39 6.68 4.72 2.09
C ILE A 39 8.06 4.18 1.70
N SER A 40 8.79 4.90 0.86
CA SER A 40 10.17 4.53 0.49
C SER A 40 11.08 4.42 1.72
N ARG A 41 10.94 5.34 2.68
CA ARG A 41 11.68 5.29 3.96
C ARG A 41 11.30 4.05 4.78
N TRP A 42 10.01 3.73 4.90
CA TRP A 42 9.55 2.55 5.63
C TRP A 42 10.08 1.25 5.02
N VAL A 43 9.97 1.13 3.69
CA VAL A 43 10.48 0.00 2.93
C VAL A 43 11.98 -0.16 3.12
N ALA A 44 12.75 0.93 3.00
CA ALA A 44 14.19 0.91 3.20
C ALA A 44 14.58 0.49 4.62
N ALA A 45 13.90 1.00 5.65
CA ALA A 45 14.19 0.67 7.05
C ALA A 45 13.96 -0.81 7.34
N ILE A 46 12.85 -1.37 6.87
CA ILE A 46 12.51 -2.78 7.08
C ILE A 46 13.46 -3.68 6.26
N LYS A 47 13.73 -3.36 4.99
CA LYS A 47 14.67 -4.12 4.13
C LYS A 47 16.08 -4.14 4.75
N THR A 48 16.61 -2.98 5.14
CA THR A 48 17.93 -2.88 5.77
C THR A 48 18.03 -3.77 7.00
N PHE A 49 17.00 -3.79 7.83
CA PHE A 49 16.98 -4.65 9.01
C PHE A 49 16.94 -6.14 8.64
N LEU A 50 16.09 -6.54 7.69
CA LEU A 50 16.02 -7.91 7.20
C LEU A 50 17.33 -8.37 6.56
N GLU A 51 18.00 -7.51 5.79
CA GLU A 51 19.31 -7.76 5.21
C GLU A 51 20.38 -7.92 6.29
N MET A 52 20.37 -7.07 7.33
CA MET A 52 21.29 -7.21 8.46
C MET A 52 21.09 -8.53 9.22
N GLN A 53 19.86 -9.02 9.34
CA GLN A 53 19.60 -10.32 9.96
C GLN A 53 20.09 -11.48 9.07
N GLN A 54 19.91 -11.39 7.75
CA GLN A 54 20.28 -12.44 6.80
C GLN A 54 21.78 -12.51 6.50
N SER A 55 22.48 -11.37 6.57
CA SER A 55 23.89 -11.25 6.15
C SER A 55 24.86 -12.11 6.99
N GLY A 56 24.44 -12.65 8.14
CA GLY A 56 25.28 -13.47 9.03
C GLY A 56 26.44 -12.73 9.69
N HIS A 57 26.81 -11.56 9.15
CA HIS A 57 27.69 -10.60 9.77
C HIS A 57 27.08 -10.18 11.10
N ARG A 58 27.88 -10.10 12.17
CA ARG A 58 27.47 -9.44 13.42
C ARG A 58 27.85 -7.96 13.30
N PRO A 59 27.01 -7.09 12.71
CA PRO A 59 27.23 -5.67 12.85
C PRO A 59 27.29 -5.31 14.33
N GLY A 60 28.04 -4.27 14.67
CA GLY A 60 28.19 -3.83 16.05
C GLY A 60 26.82 -3.67 16.72
N PRO A 61 26.70 -3.95 18.03
CA PRO A 61 25.43 -3.93 18.75
C PRO A 61 24.67 -2.60 18.60
N ALA A 62 25.38 -1.48 18.46
CA ALA A 62 24.80 -0.17 18.21
C ALA A 62 24.09 -0.06 16.83
N ALA A 63 24.65 -0.65 15.78
CA ALA A 63 24.05 -0.65 14.45
C ALA A 63 22.78 -1.51 14.41
N VAL A 64 22.82 -2.69 15.04
CA VAL A 64 21.63 -3.56 15.17
C VAL A 64 20.51 -2.85 15.93
N GLN A 65 20.84 -2.21 17.06
CA GLN A 65 19.84 -1.48 17.84
C GLN A 65 19.25 -0.29 17.07
N ARG A 66 20.07 0.43 16.32
CA ARG A 66 19.60 1.52 15.46
C ARG A 66 18.65 1.01 14.38
N CYS A 67 19.06 0.03 13.58
CA CYS A 67 18.22 -0.52 12.52
C CYS A 67 16.96 -1.19 13.05
N SER A 68 17.04 -1.87 14.20
CA SER A 68 15.88 -2.43 14.89
C SER A 68 14.88 -1.33 15.29
N ARG A 69 15.36 -0.21 15.84
CA ARG A 69 14.51 0.94 16.18
C ARG A 69 13.85 1.56 14.95
N GLU A 70 14.61 1.82 13.89
CA GLU A 70 14.10 2.40 12.65
C GLU A 70 13.04 1.49 12.00
N MET A 71 13.26 0.18 12.02
CA MET A 71 12.28 -0.81 11.54
C MET A 71 11.01 -0.85 12.40
N ILE A 72 11.14 -0.79 13.73
CA ILE A 72 9.97 -0.76 14.65
C ILE A 72 9.16 0.53 14.46
N GLU A 73 9.82 1.67 14.28
CA GLU A 73 9.14 2.95 14.00
C GLU A 73 8.42 2.90 12.65
N ALA A 74 9.10 2.41 11.61
CA ALA A 74 8.50 2.25 10.29
C ALA A 74 7.25 1.38 10.31
N ILE A 75 7.28 0.20 10.95
CA ILE A 75 6.12 -0.69 10.95
C ILE A 75 4.96 -0.15 11.79
N LYS A 76 5.23 0.66 12.82
CA LYS A 76 4.19 1.38 13.56
C LYS A 76 3.51 2.44 12.71
N GLU A 77 4.29 3.26 12.00
CA GLU A 77 3.73 4.28 11.11
C GLU A 77 2.92 3.65 9.97
N VAL A 78 3.39 2.52 9.43
CA VAL A 78 2.62 1.73 8.45
C VAL A 78 1.31 1.23 9.06
N GLU A 79 1.33 0.78 10.32
CA GLU A 79 0.15 0.32 11.04
C GLU A 79 -0.88 1.43 11.31
N GLU A 80 -0.41 2.65 11.59
CA GLU A 80 -1.26 3.83 11.74
C GLU A 80 -1.90 4.26 10.41
N GLU A 81 -1.16 4.21 9.30
CA GLU A 81 -1.67 4.64 7.99
C GLU A 81 -2.29 3.52 7.14
N LYS A 82 -2.26 2.25 7.58
CA LYS A 82 -2.73 1.08 6.80
C LYS A 82 -4.14 1.24 6.24
N GLY A 83 -5.02 1.93 6.95
CA GLY A 83 -6.43 2.16 6.58
C GLY A 83 -6.62 3.26 5.53
N LEU A 84 -5.60 4.09 5.30
CA LEU A 84 -5.63 5.20 4.34
C LEU A 84 -4.97 4.83 3.01
N MET A 85 -4.17 3.76 2.98
CA MET A 85 -3.46 3.34 1.78
C MET A 85 -4.41 2.74 0.74
N SER A 86 -4.17 3.11 -0.52
CA SER A 86 -4.84 2.56 -1.70
C SER A 86 -4.12 1.31 -2.21
N TYR A 87 -4.85 0.46 -2.92
CA TYR A 87 -4.31 -0.76 -3.52
C TYR A 87 -3.08 -0.50 -4.43
N ASP A 88 -3.17 0.49 -5.33
CA ASP A 88 -2.06 0.90 -6.21
C ASP A 88 -0.79 1.26 -5.45
N ILE A 89 -0.92 1.78 -4.24
CA ILE A 89 0.24 2.09 -3.40
C ILE A 89 0.80 0.87 -2.75
N ILE A 90 -0.05 0.05 -2.16
CA ILE A 90 0.35 -1.17 -1.47
C ILE A 90 1.15 -2.08 -2.42
N LEU A 91 0.70 -2.23 -3.68
CA LEU A 91 1.42 -3.01 -4.68
C LEU A 91 2.51 -2.24 -5.43
N GLY A 92 2.28 -0.96 -5.72
CA GLY A 92 3.23 -0.13 -6.47
C GLY A 92 4.51 0.21 -5.71
N THR A 93 4.56 0.03 -4.39
CA THR A 93 5.67 0.49 -3.53
C THR A 93 6.50 -0.62 -2.87
N GLU A 94 6.39 -1.87 -3.29
CA GLU A 94 6.99 -3.05 -2.61
C GLU A 94 6.64 -3.17 -1.11
N LEU A 95 5.78 -2.30 -0.59
CA LEU A 95 5.46 -2.19 0.82
C LEU A 95 4.80 -3.47 1.30
N TYR A 96 3.85 -4.00 0.53
CA TYR A 96 3.20 -5.28 0.82
C TYR A 96 4.23 -6.40 1.03
N GLN A 97 5.12 -6.61 0.05
CA GLN A 97 6.13 -7.66 0.11
C GLN A 97 7.08 -7.48 1.30
N THR A 98 7.44 -6.23 1.59
CA THR A 98 8.39 -5.91 2.66
C THR A 98 7.77 -6.16 4.04
N VAL A 99 6.51 -5.76 4.24
CA VAL A 99 5.75 -6.04 5.46
C VAL A 99 5.50 -7.55 5.61
N TRP A 100 5.19 -8.23 4.51
CA TRP A 100 5.05 -9.68 4.49
C TRP A 100 6.32 -10.40 4.95
N ARG A 101 7.49 -10.05 4.41
CA ARG A 101 8.77 -10.63 4.84
C ARG A 101 9.07 -10.34 6.32
N LEU A 102 8.68 -9.17 6.83
CA LEU A 102 8.85 -8.83 8.24
C LEU A 102 7.94 -9.67 9.16
N ALA A 103 6.71 -9.97 8.70
CA ALA A 103 5.82 -10.90 9.39
C ALA A 103 6.39 -12.33 9.37
N ASP A 104 6.92 -12.78 8.23
CA ASP A 104 7.47 -14.12 8.02
C ASP A 104 8.77 -14.36 8.79
N ALA A 105 9.65 -13.36 8.87
CA ALA A 105 10.91 -13.43 9.62
C ALA A 105 10.74 -13.73 11.12
N ASN A 106 9.50 -13.69 11.63
CA ASN A 106 9.07 -14.16 12.95
C ASN A 106 10.02 -13.73 14.08
N ILE A 107 10.26 -12.43 14.15
CA ILE A 107 11.32 -11.85 14.97
C ILE A 107 10.85 -11.87 16.42
N ASN A 108 11.25 -12.93 17.12
CA ASN A 108 10.86 -13.24 18.50
C ASN A 108 11.63 -12.37 19.52
N GLY A 109 11.30 -11.07 19.56
CA GLY A 109 11.69 -10.15 20.62
C GLY A 109 10.52 -9.86 21.56
N ARG A 110 10.66 -10.19 22.85
CA ARG A 110 9.64 -9.95 23.89
C ARG A 110 9.31 -8.46 24.00
N LYS A 111 8.02 -8.14 23.80
CA LYS A 111 7.37 -6.81 23.92
C LYS A 111 7.64 -5.88 22.73
N ASN A 112 6.60 -5.65 21.92
CA ASN A 112 6.58 -4.88 20.66
C ASN A 112 7.09 -5.66 19.44
N GLN A 113 6.45 -6.80 19.16
CA GLN A 113 6.81 -7.65 18.03
C GLN A 113 6.52 -6.94 16.70
N PRO A 114 7.55 -6.54 15.93
CA PRO A 114 7.35 -5.94 14.62
C PRO A 114 6.63 -6.91 13.68
N SER A 115 6.86 -8.21 13.83
CA SER A 115 6.13 -9.25 13.09
C SER A 115 4.63 -9.28 13.42
N ASN A 116 4.21 -9.01 14.66
CA ASN A 116 2.78 -8.92 14.98
C ASN A 116 2.14 -7.68 14.36
N LEU A 117 2.82 -6.53 14.42
CA LEU A 117 2.35 -5.30 13.76
C LEU A 117 2.21 -5.53 12.26
N ALA A 118 3.20 -6.17 11.64
CA ALA A 118 3.16 -6.56 10.25
C ALA A 118 1.97 -7.48 9.94
N ARG A 119 1.69 -8.49 10.77
CA ARG A 119 0.51 -9.36 10.61
C ARG A 119 -0.80 -8.59 10.72
N THR A 120 -0.91 -7.65 11.66
CA THR A 120 -2.10 -6.77 11.78
C THR A 120 -2.30 -5.90 10.54
N VAL A 121 -1.20 -5.38 9.98
CA VAL A 121 -1.23 -4.58 8.75
C VAL A 121 -1.71 -5.44 7.57
N LEU A 122 -1.13 -6.64 7.39
CA LEU A 122 -1.51 -7.56 6.33
C LEU A 122 -2.98 -7.96 6.43
N ALA A 123 -3.44 -8.36 7.62
CA ALA A 123 -4.84 -8.73 7.84
C ALA A 123 -5.80 -7.57 7.52
N CYS A 124 -5.41 -6.33 7.82
CA CYS A 124 -6.20 -5.15 7.46
C CYS A 124 -6.29 -4.96 5.94
N TRP A 125 -5.17 -5.08 5.23
CA TRP A 125 -5.16 -4.98 3.78
C TRP A 125 -5.89 -6.13 3.11
N GLU A 126 -5.72 -7.37 3.57
CA GLU A 126 -6.44 -8.55 3.08
C GLU A 126 -7.96 -8.39 3.26
N GLY A 127 -8.40 -7.86 4.41
CA GLY A 127 -9.81 -7.55 4.63
C GLY A 127 -10.36 -6.43 3.74
N ARG A 128 -9.52 -5.48 3.32
CA ARG A 128 -9.91 -4.37 2.44
C ARG A 128 -9.85 -4.72 0.95
N PHE A 129 -8.95 -5.62 0.57
CA PHE A 129 -8.68 -6.01 -0.82
C PHE A 129 -8.64 -7.55 -0.94
N PRO A 130 -9.77 -8.23 -0.64
CA PRO A 130 -9.82 -9.69 -0.63
C PRO A 130 -9.53 -10.26 -2.02
N GLY A 131 -8.60 -11.24 -2.11
CA GLY A 131 -8.22 -11.90 -3.35
C GLY A 131 -7.44 -11.03 -4.36
N MET A 132 -7.16 -9.77 -4.04
CA MET A 132 -6.40 -8.87 -4.93
C MET A 132 -4.92 -8.78 -4.52
N LEU A 133 -4.60 -8.97 -3.25
CA LEU A 133 -3.21 -8.91 -2.78
C LEU A 133 -2.50 -10.20 -3.19
N PRO A 134 -1.22 -10.12 -3.62
CA PRO A 134 -0.46 -11.29 -4.01
C PRO A 134 -0.42 -12.25 -2.82
N GLY A 135 -1.07 -13.39 -2.98
CA GLY A 135 -1.37 -14.32 -1.90
C GLY A 135 -0.11 -14.82 -1.19
N ARG A 136 -0.32 -15.40 -0.01
CA ARG A 136 0.69 -16.05 0.84
C ARG A 136 1.33 -17.32 0.22
N GLY A 137 1.15 -17.54 -1.08
CA GLY A 137 1.24 -18.84 -1.74
C GLY A 137 -0.12 -19.17 -2.34
N ASP A 138 -0.37 -18.63 -3.52
CA ASP A 138 -1.26 -19.29 -4.48
C ASP A 138 -0.41 -20.42 -5.10
N ASP A 139 -0.18 -21.48 -4.32
CA ASP A 139 0.13 -22.76 -4.90
C ASP A 139 -1.18 -23.23 -5.52
N GLY A 140 -1.28 -23.08 -6.84
CA GLY A 140 -2.45 -23.51 -7.60
C GLY A 140 -2.78 -24.97 -7.32
N ASP A 141 -3.83 -25.19 -6.54
CA ASP A 141 -4.60 -26.43 -6.54
C ASP A 141 -5.91 -26.17 -7.29
N GLY A 142 -5.75 -25.69 -8.52
CA GLY A 142 -6.79 -25.63 -9.54
C GLY A 142 -6.59 -26.78 -10.51
N GLY A 143 -6.49 -28.00 -10.00
CA GLY A 143 -6.44 -29.24 -10.77
C GLY A 143 -7.81 -29.90 -10.82
N GLU A 144 -8.82 -29.17 -11.26
CA GLU A 144 -10.14 -29.74 -11.53
C GLU A 144 -10.05 -30.58 -12.83
N GLU A 145 -10.26 -31.89 -12.65
CA GLU A 145 -10.84 -32.90 -13.55
C GLU A 145 -10.28 -33.14 -14.98
N MET A 146 -9.83 -34.38 -15.21
CA MET A 146 -10.50 -35.33 -16.12
C MET A 146 -9.93 -36.74 -15.93
N ASP A 147 -10.68 -37.59 -15.22
CA ASP A 147 -10.53 -39.05 -15.30
C ASP A 147 -10.63 -39.47 -16.76
N VAL A 148 -9.55 -40.04 -17.30
CA VAL A 148 -9.58 -40.80 -18.55
C VAL A 148 -9.79 -42.26 -18.14
N ASP A 149 -11.04 -42.70 -18.22
CA ASP A 149 -11.42 -44.11 -18.20
C ASP A 149 -10.79 -44.82 -19.42
N GLU A 150 -9.99 -45.87 -19.17
CA GLU A 150 -9.61 -46.88 -20.18
C GLU A 150 -9.89 -48.29 -19.64
#